data_AF-A0A1Y4BAB3-F1
#
_entry.id   AF-A0A1Y4BAB3-F1
#
_cell.length_a   1.000
_cell.length_b   1.000
_cell.length_c   1.000
_cell.angle_alpha   90.00
_cell.angle_beta   90.00
_cell.angle_gamma   90.00
#
_symmetry.space_group_name_H-M   'P 1'
#
loop_
_entity.id
_entity.type
_entity.pdbx_description
1 polymer ?
#
loop_
_entity_poly.entity_id
_entity_poly.type
_entity_poly.pdbx_seq_one_letter_code
_entity_poly.pdbx_strand_id
1 'polypeptide(L)'
;MDPKHKGAQAPPEARVLLWEGEPVLSFFPPKVALPLGTPKRVTAYYRRLEQMWLDRWEKTVYPRACAAAQTARNTSRPFDPWTAGLEAEAEQDGDILRVRWEAAETAGGRRCALNREELWQLPKGTPVIPAKGAGKKRQEDPA
;
A
#
# COMPACT_ATOMS: atom_id res chain seq x y z
N MET A 1 31.28 8.63 -23.39
CA MET A 1 30.84 7.66 -22.37
C MET A 1 29.79 8.37 -21.54
N ASP A 2 28.55 8.29 -21.98
CA ASP A 2 27.43 8.99 -21.35
C ASP A 2 26.83 8.11 -20.25
N PRO A 3 26.63 8.63 -19.03
CA PRO A 3 26.03 7.86 -17.96
C PRO A 3 24.51 7.81 -18.17
N LYS A 4 24.03 6.59 -18.40
CA LYS A 4 22.68 6.05 -18.11
C LYS A 4 21.63 7.09 -17.69
N HIS A 5 20.72 7.43 -18.61
CA HIS A 5 19.38 7.85 -18.22
C HIS A 5 18.68 6.69 -17.52
N LYS A 6 18.78 6.64 -16.18
CA LYS A 6 17.84 5.94 -15.34
C LYS A 6 16.53 6.72 -15.51
N GLY A 7 15.63 6.22 -16.36
CA GLY A 7 14.31 6.81 -16.53
C GLY A 7 13.62 6.82 -15.17
N ALA A 8 13.65 7.97 -14.50
CA ALA A 8 12.83 8.20 -13.33
C ALA A 8 11.40 8.20 -13.86
N GLN A 9 10.71 7.07 -13.68
CA GLN A 9 9.27 7.01 -13.85
C GLN A 9 8.69 8.13 -12.98
N ALA A 10 7.96 9.08 -13.58
CA ALA A 10 7.27 10.11 -12.82
C ALA A 10 6.47 9.41 -11.70
N PRO A 11 6.52 9.93 -10.45
CA PRO A 11 5.76 9.34 -9.37
C PRO A 11 4.29 9.26 -9.81
N PRO A 12 3.60 8.13 -9.55
CA PRO A 12 2.21 8.00 -9.94
C PRO A 12 1.42 9.18 -9.39
N GLU A 13 0.59 9.81 -10.22
CA GLU A 13 -0.21 10.95 -9.79
C GLU A 13 -1.20 10.51 -8.70
N ALA A 14 -1.31 11.32 -7.64
CA ALA A 14 -2.29 11.09 -6.59
C ALA A 14 -3.69 11.23 -7.17
N ARG A 15 -4.56 10.24 -6.92
CA ARG A 15 -6.00 10.35 -7.18
C ARG A 15 -6.67 11.07 -6.02
N VAL A 16 -7.47 12.07 -6.35
CA VAL A 16 -8.26 12.84 -5.38
C VAL A 16 -9.73 12.58 -5.63
N LEU A 17 -10.44 12.12 -4.60
CA LEU A 17 -11.89 11.94 -4.62
C LEU A 17 -12.56 13.09 -3.89
N LEU A 18 -13.59 13.63 -4.53
CA LEU A 18 -14.31 14.83 -4.09
C LEU A 18 -15.70 14.47 -3.57
N TRP A 19 -16.17 15.20 -2.58
CA TRP A 19 -17.56 15.22 -2.14
C TRP A 19 -18.08 16.65 -2.24
N GLU A 20 -19.09 16.88 -3.09
CA GLU A 20 -19.66 18.20 -3.35
C GLU A 20 -18.62 19.27 -3.77
N GLY A 21 -17.61 18.85 -4.56
CA GLY A 21 -16.54 19.73 -5.04
C GLY A 21 -15.36 19.88 -4.08
N GLU A 22 -15.49 19.45 -2.83
CA GLU A 22 -14.43 19.51 -1.82
C GLU A 22 -13.63 18.19 -1.77
N PRO A 23 -12.30 18.23 -1.64
CA PRO A 23 -11.49 17.02 -1.51
C PRO A 23 -11.76 16.30 -0.20
N VAL A 24 -11.99 14.98 -0.27
CA VAL A 24 -12.22 14.16 0.93
C VAL A 24 -11.27 12.99 1.11
N LEU A 25 -10.72 12.47 0.02
CA LEU A 25 -9.74 11.39 0.06
C LEU A 25 -8.72 11.55 -1.05
N SER A 26 -7.44 11.55 -0.69
CA SER A 26 -6.33 11.48 -1.65
C SER A 26 -5.56 10.17 -1.49
N PHE A 27 -5.27 9.48 -2.58
CA PHE A 27 -4.45 8.27 -2.54
C PHE A 27 -3.62 8.06 -3.79
N PHE A 28 -2.46 7.43 -3.61
CA PHE A 28 -1.66 6.93 -4.73
C PHE A 28 -2.19 5.55 -5.13
N PRO A 29 -2.58 5.32 -6.39
CA PRO A 29 -3.01 4.00 -6.84
C PRO A 29 -1.97 2.95 -6.47
N PRO A 30 -2.39 1.83 -5.86
CA PRO A 30 -1.44 0.85 -5.34
C PRO A 30 -0.70 0.21 -6.51
N LYS A 31 0.63 0.17 -6.43
CA LYS A 31 1.47 -0.46 -7.45
C LYS A 31 2.66 -1.18 -6.83
N VAL A 32 2.73 -2.48 -7.06
CA VAL A 32 3.84 -3.33 -6.65
C VAL A 32 4.75 -3.56 -7.85
N ALA A 33 5.94 -2.96 -7.81
CA ALA A 33 6.97 -3.19 -8.82
C ALA A 33 7.65 -4.54 -8.54
N LEU A 34 7.47 -5.51 -9.43
CA LEU A 34 8.07 -6.84 -9.32
C LEU A 34 9.26 -6.99 -10.30
N PRO A 35 10.28 -7.77 -9.96
CA PRO A 35 11.39 -8.06 -10.88
C PRO A 35 10.93 -8.67 -12.21
N LEU A 36 11.70 -8.42 -13.27
CA LEU A 36 11.48 -9.06 -14.57
C LEU A 36 11.59 -10.60 -14.43
N GLY A 37 10.73 -11.33 -15.14
CA GLY A 37 10.69 -12.80 -15.04
C GLY A 37 9.96 -13.35 -13.81
N THR A 38 9.37 -12.48 -12.97
CA THR A 38 8.52 -12.91 -11.85
C THR A 38 7.42 -13.86 -12.34
N PRO A 39 7.19 -15.01 -11.68
CA PRO A 39 6.21 -16.00 -12.13
C PRO A 39 4.81 -15.41 -12.20
N LYS A 40 4.04 -15.79 -13.25
CA LYS A 40 2.69 -15.26 -13.51
C LYS A 40 1.76 -15.31 -12.29
N ARG A 41 1.87 -16.35 -11.46
CA ARG A 41 1.08 -16.51 -10.23
C ARG A 41 1.37 -15.41 -9.21
N VAL A 42 2.64 -15.06 -9.02
CA VAL A 42 3.07 -14.01 -8.08
C VAL A 42 2.60 -12.65 -8.61
N THR A 43 2.79 -12.39 -9.90
CA THR A 43 2.27 -11.17 -10.55
C THR A 43 0.75 -11.05 -10.42
N ALA A 44 0.01 -12.14 -10.61
CA ALA A 44 -1.44 -12.16 -10.45
C ALA A 44 -1.87 -11.93 -8.99
N TYR A 45 -1.13 -12.47 -8.02
CA TYR A 45 -1.38 -12.24 -6.60
C TYR A 45 -1.28 -10.75 -6.26
N TYR A 46 -0.18 -10.07 -6.63
CA TYR A 46 -0.02 -8.65 -6.32
C TYR A 46 -0.97 -7.75 -7.11
N ARG A 47 -1.34 -8.10 -8.35
CA ARG A 47 -2.42 -7.39 -9.05
C ARG A 47 -3.75 -7.47 -8.30
N ARG A 48 -4.05 -8.62 -7.69
CA ARG A 48 -5.24 -8.76 -6.85
C ARG A 48 -5.13 -7.98 -5.55
N LEU A 49 -3.95 -7.93 -4.93
CA LEU A 49 -3.67 -7.09 -3.77
C LEU A 49 -3.89 -5.60 -4.09
N GLU A 50 -3.33 -5.12 -5.20
CA GLU A 50 -3.52 -3.77 -5.73
C GLU A 50 -5.02 -3.46 -5.87
N GLN A 51 -5.78 -4.32 -6.56
CA GLN A 51 -7.21 -4.12 -6.75
C GLN A 51 -7.99 -4.12 -5.43
N MET A 52 -7.64 -5.01 -4.49
CA MET A 52 -8.30 -5.09 -3.20
C MET A 52 -8.15 -3.80 -2.39
N TRP A 53 -6.95 -3.20 -2.40
CA TRP A 53 -6.71 -1.92 -1.72
C TRP A 53 -7.38 -0.75 -2.41
N LEU A 54 -7.35 -0.73 -3.75
CA LEU A 54 -8.08 0.26 -4.52
C LEU A 54 -9.59 0.21 -4.22
N ASP A 55 -10.18 -0.99 -4.26
CA ASP A 55 -11.58 -1.21 -3.93
C ASP A 55 -11.90 -0.77 -2.49
N ARG A 56 -11.01 -1.08 -1.53
CA ARG A 56 -11.19 -0.66 -0.14
C ARG A 56 -11.24 0.85 -0.02
N TRP A 57 -10.32 1.57 -0.66
CA TRP A 57 -10.27 3.02 -0.57
C TRP A 57 -11.49 3.66 -1.23
N GLU A 58 -11.88 3.21 -2.43
CA GLU A 58 -13.02 3.77 -3.16
C GLU A 58 -14.38 3.40 -2.55
N LYS A 59 -14.55 2.15 -2.09
CA LYS A 59 -15.85 1.63 -1.66
C LYS A 59 -16.07 1.69 -0.16
N THR A 60 -15.01 1.83 0.64
CA THR A 60 -15.11 1.87 2.11
C THR A 60 -14.57 3.16 2.70
N VAL A 61 -13.35 3.57 2.36
CA VAL A 61 -12.72 4.75 2.98
C VAL A 61 -13.37 6.03 2.48
N TYR A 62 -13.61 6.17 1.17
CA TYR A 62 -14.22 7.35 0.58
C TYR A 62 -15.62 7.65 1.13
N PRO A 63 -16.59 6.71 1.18
CA PRO A 63 -17.89 6.99 1.79
C PRO A 63 -17.80 7.43 3.26
N ARG A 64 -16.84 6.89 4.02
CA ARG A 64 -16.60 7.30 5.41
C ARG A 64 -16.01 8.70 5.50
N ALA A 65 -15.12 9.07 4.57
CA ALA A 65 -14.57 10.42 4.47
C ALA A 65 -15.69 11.43 4.15
N CYS A 66 -16.60 11.11 3.21
CA CYS A 66 -17.77 11.95 2.92
C CYS A 66 -18.66 12.17 4.15
N ALA A 67 -18.96 11.10 4.91
CA ALA A 67 -19.76 11.21 6.13
C ALA A 67 -19.07 12.06 7.21
N ALA A 68 -17.75 11.95 7.34
CA ALA A 68 -16.97 12.76 8.25
C ALA A 68 -16.95 14.24 7.82
N ALA A 69 -16.79 14.52 6.53
CA ALA A 69 -16.86 15.86 5.96
C ALA A 69 -18.25 16.50 6.16
N GLN A 70 -19.32 15.73 5.95
CA GLN A 70 -20.69 16.17 6.22
C GLN A 70 -20.88 16.53 7.70
N THR A 71 -20.39 15.69 8.60
CA THR A 71 -20.45 15.93 10.05
C THR A 71 -19.69 17.20 10.44
N ALA A 72 -18.49 17.39 9.91
CA ALA A 72 -17.68 18.58 10.14
C ALA A 72 -18.41 19.85 9.65
N ARG A 73 -18.98 19.81 8.44
CA ARG A 73 -19.77 20.92 7.89
C ARG A 73 -20.98 21.26 8.76
N ASN A 74 -21.74 20.24 9.18
CA ASN A 74 -22.93 20.42 10.03
C ASN A 74 -22.61 21.00 11.41
N THR A 75 -21.37 20.83 11.87
CA THR A 75 -20.89 21.34 13.16
C THR A 75 -19.99 22.57 13.01
N SER A 76 -19.91 23.15 11.81
CA SER A 76 -19.04 24.29 11.47
C SER A 76 -17.58 24.08 11.89
N ARG A 77 -17.09 22.85 11.76
CA ARG A 77 -15.70 22.48 11.99
C ARG A 77 -14.96 22.31 10.65
N PRO A 78 -13.65 22.62 10.60
CA PRO A 78 -12.84 22.26 9.45
C PRO A 78 -12.79 20.74 9.30
N PHE A 79 -12.64 20.29 8.06
CA PHE A 79 -12.42 18.90 7.71
C PHE A 79 -11.08 18.78 7.02
N ASP A 80 -10.19 17.96 7.57
CA ASP A 80 -8.92 17.62 6.93
C ASP A 80 -9.13 16.40 6.01
N PRO A 81 -8.85 16.52 4.70
CA PRO A 81 -8.98 15.41 3.77
C PRO A 81 -8.17 14.19 4.21
N TRP A 82 -8.78 13.03 4.07
CA TRP A 82 -8.12 11.77 4.43
C TRP A 82 -7.09 11.41 3.38
N THR A 83 -6.09 10.62 3.78
CA THR A 83 -5.08 10.09 2.85
C THR A 83 -4.98 8.59 2.94
N ALA A 84 -4.65 7.93 1.82
CA ALA A 84 -4.34 6.51 1.83
C ALA A 84 -3.23 6.18 0.83
N GLY A 85 -2.55 5.05 1.02
CA GLY A 85 -1.48 4.63 0.13
C GLY A 85 -1.03 3.21 0.39
N LEU A 86 -0.39 2.63 -0.63
CA LEU A 86 0.29 1.36 -0.56
C LEU A 86 1.69 1.54 -1.14
N GLU A 87 2.68 1.34 -0.29
CA GLU A 87 4.09 1.34 -0.66
C GLU A 87 4.58 -0.10 -0.66
N ALA A 88 5.40 -0.46 -1.66
CA ALA A 88 5.89 -1.81 -1.79
C ALA A 88 7.30 -1.84 -2.37
N GLU A 89 8.10 -2.77 -1.86
CA GLU A 89 9.45 -3.05 -2.29
C GLU A 89 9.58 -4.55 -2.58
N ALA A 90 10.22 -4.89 -3.70
CA ALA A 90 10.49 -6.27 -4.07
C ALA A 90 11.97 -6.47 -4.35
N GLU A 91 12.54 -7.49 -3.73
CA GLU A 91 13.95 -7.85 -3.82
C GLU A 91 14.07 -9.35 -4.11
N GLN A 92 14.92 -9.71 -5.07
CA GLN A 92 15.22 -11.10 -5.35
C GLN A 92 16.64 -11.45 -4.89
N ASP A 93 16.75 -12.50 -4.09
CA ASP A 93 18.01 -13.11 -3.66
C ASP A 93 18.01 -14.59 -4.02
N GLY A 94 18.83 -14.97 -5.00
CA GLY A 94 18.83 -16.30 -5.60
C GLY A 94 17.43 -16.73 -6.06
N ASP A 95 16.94 -17.83 -5.49
CA ASP A 95 15.62 -18.41 -5.78
C ASP A 95 14.52 -17.88 -4.84
N ILE A 96 14.76 -16.83 -4.06
CA ILE A 96 13.76 -16.22 -3.17
C ILE A 96 13.43 -14.81 -3.65
N LEU A 97 12.14 -14.57 -3.88
CA LEU A 97 11.59 -13.23 -4.02
C LEU A 97 10.98 -12.80 -2.69
N ARG A 98 11.53 -11.74 -2.10
CA ARG A 98 10.98 -11.05 -0.94
C ARG A 98 10.20 -9.84 -1.41
N VAL A 99 8.99 -9.67 -0.89
CA VAL A 99 8.20 -8.44 -1.09
C VAL A 99 7.76 -7.92 0.27
N ARG A 100 8.03 -6.64 0.51
CA ARG A 100 7.55 -5.89 1.67
C ARG A 100 6.55 -4.87 1.18
N TRP A 101 5.45 -4.73 1.90
CA TRP A 101 4.51 -3.66 1.61
C TRP A 101 3.85 -3.13 2.87
N GLU A 102 3.58 -1.83 2.85
CA GLU A 102 2.77 -1.13 3.84
C GLU A 102 1.55 -0.54 3.13
N ALA A 103 0.36 -0.85 3.62
CA ALA A 103 -0.86 -0.16 3.24
C ALA A 103 -1.37 0.66 4.41
N ALA A 104 -1.64 1.94 4.19
CA ALA A 104 -2.01 2.84 5.28
C ALA A 104 -3.11 3.83 4.91
N GLU A 105 -3.85 4.23 5.94
CA GLU A 105 -4.97 5.17 5.90
C GLU A 105 -4.75 6.20 7.01
N THR A 106 -4.87 7.49 6.70
CA THR A 106 -4.85 8.60 7.66
C THR A 106 -6.20 9.28 7.64
N ALA A 107 -6.90 9.25 8.77
CA ALA A 107 -8.24 9.80 8.93
C ALA A 107 -8.32 10.58 10.25
N GLY A 108 -8.75 11.85 10.18
CA GLY A 108 -8.93 12.70 11.37
C GLY A 108 -7.69 12.78 12.26
N GLY A 109 -6.49 12.90 11.67
CA GLY A 109 -5.21 12.95 12.38
C GLY A 109 -4.67 11.60 12.86
N ARG A 110 -5.39 10.48 12.65
CA ARG A 110 -4.93 9.15 13.04
C ARG A 110 -4.49 8.33 11.84
N ARG A 111 -3.28 7.78 11.90
CA ARG A 111 -2.76 6.80 10.94
C ARG A 111 -3.04 5.37 11.41
N CYS A 112 -3.52 4.54 10.49
CA CYS A 112 -3.65 3.09 10.64
C CYS A 112 -2.89 2.42 9.49
N ALA A 113 -1.94 1.54 9.80
CA ALA A 113 -1.09 0.89 8.79
C ALA A 113 -1.08 -0.64 8.95
N LEU A 114 -1.01 -1.34 7.82
CA LEU A 114 -0.82 -2.78 7.72
C LEU A 114 0.51 -3.06 7.02
N ASN A 115 1.42 -3.68 7.77
CA ASN A 115 2.73 -4.09 7.27
C ASN A 115 2.75 -5.60 6.99
N ARG A 116 3.35 -5.98 5.86
CA ARG A 116 3.57 -7.38 5.47
C ARG A 116 4.94 -7.57 4.84
N GLU A 117 5.54 -8.71 5.15
CA GLU A 117 6.66 -9.29 4.41
C GLU A 117 6.22 -10.66 3.92
N GLU A 118 6.37 -10.88 2.62
CA GLU A 118 5.95 -12.09 1.93
C GLU A 118 7.12 -12.64 1.13
N LEU A 119 7.32 -13.94 1.23
CA LEU A 119 8.43 -14.65 0.60
C LEU A 119 7.87 -15.64 -0.42
N TRP A 120 8.51 -15.72 -1.58
CA TRP A 120 8.12 -16.58 -2.69
C TRP A 120 9.32 -17.38 -3.19
N GLN A 121 9.19 -18.71 -3.23
CA GLN A 121 10.16 -19.60 -3.85
C GLN A 121 10.01 -19.57 -5.38
N LEU A 122 11.09 -19.20 -6.05
CA LEU A 122 11.26 -19.20 -7.50
C LEU A 122 11.82 -20.55 -7.99
N PRO A 123 11.66 -20.88 -9.29
CA PRO A 123 10.90 -20.15 -10.30
C PRO A 123 9.39 -20.44 -10.25
N LYS A 124 8.93 -21.32 -9.35
CA LYS A 124 7.53 -21.76 -9.32
C LYS A 124 6.55 -20.70 -8.77
N GLY A 125 7.04 -19.74 -7.99
CA GLY A 125 6.20 -18.74 -7.33
C GLY A 125 5.37 -19.35 -6.20
N THR A 126 5.97 -20.25 -5.42
CA THR A 126 5.30 -20.90 -4.28
C THR A 126 5.50 -20.04 -3.03
N PRO A 127 4.45 -19.70 -2.26
CA PRO A 127 4.63 -18.92 -1.04
C PRO A 127 5.47 -19.69 -0.02
N VAL A 128 6.45 -19.02 0.58
CA VAL A 128 7.20 -19.54 1.72
C VAL A 128 6.39 -19.22 2.96
N ILE A 129 5.74 -20.24 3.52
CA ILE A 129 4.95 -20.10 4.73
C ILE A 129 5.89 -20.34 5.92
N PRO A 130 6.10 -19.35 6.81
CA PRO A 130 6.89 -19.59 8.01
C PRO A 130 6.22 -20.69 8.84
N ALA A 131 7.03 -21.61 9.39
CA ALA A 131 6.53 -22.64 10.29
C ALA A 131 5.75 -21.99 11.44
N LYS A 132 4.61 -22.57 11.83
CA LYS A 132 3.79 -22.08 12.95
C LYS A 132 4.68 -21.97 14.20
N GLY A 133 5.03 -20.75 14.62
CA GLY A 133 5.80 -20.50 15.84
C GLY A 133 6.86 -19.39 15.80
N ALA A 134 7.23 -18.85 14.64
CA ALA A 134 8.29 -17.82 14.54
C ALA A 134 7.82 -16.38 14.88
N GLY A 135 6.95 -16.23 15.89
CA GLY A 135 6.40 -14.93 16.31
C GLY A 135 7.25 -14.23 17.36
N LYS A 136 7.89 -13.13 16.97
CA LYS A 136 8.43 -12.02 17.80
C LYS A 136 9.42 -12.39 18.91
N LYS A 137 10.72 -12.26 18.65
CA LYS A 137 11.63 -11.72 19.67
C LYS A 137 11.37 -10.22 19.76
N ARG A 138 10.81 -9.75 20.87
CA ARG A 138 10.95 -8.33 21.25
C ARG A 138 12.44 -8.09 21.41
N GLN A 139 12.94 -7.05 20.74
CA GLN A 139 14.22 -6.47 21.08
C GLN A 139 14.04 -5.82 22.45
N GLU A 140 14.61 -6.42 23.48
CA GLU A 140 14.79 -5.77 24.78
C GLU A 140 15.98 -4.81 24.63
N ASP A 141 15.72 -3.52 24.80
CA ASP A 141 16.78 -2.52 24.96
C ASP A 141 17.45 -2.75 26.33
N PRO A 142 18.79 -2.88 26.41
CA PRO A 142 19.47 -2.90 27.68
C PRO A 142 19.46 -1.50 28.31
N ALA A 143 19.16 -1.48 29.61
CA ALA A 143 19.18 -0.30 30.48
C ALA A 143 20.59 0.27 30.68
#